data_AF-A0A535JDF4-F1
#
_entry.id   AF-A0A535JDF4-F1
#
_cell.length_a   1.000
_cell.length_b   1.000
_cell.length_c   1.000
_cell.angle_alpha   90.00
_cell.angle_beta   90.00
_cell.angle_gamma   90.00
#
_symmetry.space_group_name_H-M   'P 1'
#
loop_
_entity.id
_entity.type
_entity.pdbx_description
1 polymer ?
#
loop_
_entity_poly.entity_id
_entity_poly.type
_entity_poly.pdbx_seq_one_letter_code
_entity_poly.pdbx_strand_id
1 'polypeptide(L)'
;MQPYVATAREFRWVLVAMLIVVWGAGLVASVVEYRSTYQSEATIWAVRAAPALSVTDPDDPNIALIQTAAAQQAEVLKQLLQTRSFLADVVGRTSLKEAFDRAANQDQYLDDIRKRFRVETLGTSLIRVSYAAHDPATPSELVKTALVVRAERLEQSRQASSAALTLLYQRQLDFAQQQALDAQKAFDGFNQSHTAPLGEADQHVLAQLRLNLDFALVRLSDLKARAEQAQLAPALLEVSGVEFQIVDEPRVEANPSGGERPAITIAAVALAAGAALATLLVLIGTLLGVRGPRRAPAAAEPATSDAAVTPAADRSRRVEAISSTGR
;
A
#
# COMPACT_ATOMS: atom_id res chain seq x y z
N MET A 1 13.05 14.28 47.34
CA MET A 1 13.46 14.72 45.98
C MET A 1 14.80 15.48 45.95
N GLN A 2 15.29 16.03 47.07
CA GLN A 2 16.58 16.74 47.11
C GLN A 2 17.86 15.94 46.75
N PRO A 3 18.00 14.63 47.01
CA PRO A 3 19.25 13.93 46.67
C PRO A 3 19.44 13.76 45.15
N TYR A 4 18.36 13.59 44.40
CA TYR A 4 18.40 13.44 42.93
C TYR A 4 18.92 14.70 42.22
N VAL A 5 18.62 15.88 42.75
CA VAL A 5 18.99 17.17 42.14
C VAL A 5 20.48 17.47 42.33
N ALA A 6 21.08 17.01 43.44
CA ALA A 6 22.49 17.20 43.73
C ALA A 6 23.39 16.32 42.84
N THR A 7 23.04 15.05 42.66
CA THR A 7 23.80 14.12 41.80
C THR A 7 23.70 14.49 40.32
N ALA A 8 22.53 14.97 39.88
CA ALA A 8 22.36 15.52 38.53
C ALA A 8 23.24 16.75 38.27
N ARG A 9 23.64 17.48 39.33
CA ARG A 9 24.42 18.71 39.22
C ARG A 9 25.94 18.48 39.10
N GLU A 10 26.44 17.36 39.63
CA GLU A 10 27.85 16.95 39.47
C GLU A 10 28.10 16.30 38.10
N PHE A 11 27.17 15.49 37.59
CA PHE A 11 27.32 14.80 36.31
C PHE A 11 26.78 15.58 35.09
N ARG A 12 26.51 16.88 35.22
CA ARG A 12 25.88 17.70 34.16
C ARG A 12 26.61 17.61 32.83
N TRP A 13 27.93 17.63 32.83
CA TRP A 13 28.72 17.59 31.60
C TRP A 13 28.71 16.21 30.94
N VAL A 14 28.67 15.12 31.72
CA VAL A 14 28.55 13.75 31.19
C VAL A 14 27.15 13.51 30.64
N LEU A 15 26.11 13.98 31.34
CA LEU A 15 24.73 13.95 30.86
C LEU A 15 24.56 14.75 29.56
N VAL A 16 25.12 15.95 29.49
CA VAL A 16 25.07 16.80 28.28
C VAL A 16 25.83 16.14 27.12
N ALA A 17 27.04 15.63 27.34
CA ALA A 17 27.82 14.96 26.29
C ALA A 17 27.10 13.72 25.75
N MET A 18 26.52 12.90 26.63
CA MET A 18 25.79 11.70 26.24
C MET A 18 24.50 12.01 25.49
N LEU A 19 23.74 13.02 25.95
CA LEU A 19 22.51 13.44 25.31
C LEU A 19 22.78 14.06 23.94
N ILE A 20 23.89 14.80 23.78
CA ILE A 20 24.38 15.27 22.49
C ILE A 20 24.73 14.10 21.55
N VAL A 21 25.38 13.04 22.05
CA VAL A 21 25.72 11.88 21.21
C VAL A 21 24.45 11.13 20.78
N VAL A 22 23.51 10.86 21.69
CA VAL A 22 22.29 10.09 21.38
C VAL A 22 21.33 10.90 20.51
N TRP A 23 21.08 12.18 20.85
CA TRP A 23 20.19 13.02 20.05
C TRP A 23 20.84 13.44 18.74
N GLY A 24 22.14 13.72 18.74
CA GLY A 24 22.90 14.04 17.53
C GLY A 24 22.97 12.87 16.56
N ALA A 25 23.27 11.65 17.05
CA ALA A 25 23.25 10.45 16.21
C ALA A 25 21.84 10.14 15.69
N GLY A 26 20.80 10.33 16.51
CA GLY A 26 19.41 10.16 16.10
C GLY A 26 18.96 11.16 15.03
N LEU A 27 19.33 12.44 15.17
CA LEU A 27 19.04 13.48 14.18
C LEU A 27 19.78 13.21 12.87
N VAL A 28 21.07 12.86 12.93
CA VAL A 28 21.86 12.54 11.73
C VAL A 28 21.29 11.31 11.02
N ALA A 29 20.95 10.25 11.75
CA ALA A 29 20.29 9.08 11.18
C ALA A 29 18.94 9.42 10.52
N SER A 30 18.15 10.30 11.15
CA SER A 30 16.86 10.73 10.59
C SER A 30 17.02 11.54 9.29
N VAL A 31 18.05 12.40 9.20
CA VAL A 31 18.33 13.21 8.00
C VAL A 31 18.87 12.35 6.87
N VAL A 32 19.67 11.33 7.18
CA VAL A 32 20.16 10.36 6.19
C VAL A 32 19.00 9.58 5.58
N GLU A 33 18.10 9.04 6.42
CA GLU A 33 16.90 8.32 5.96
C GLU A 33 15.95 9.21 5.14
N TYR A 34 15.82 10.48 5.55
CA TYR A 34 15.00 11.47 4.85
C TYR A 34 15.53 11.81 3.45
N ARG A 35 16.86 11.84 3.26
CA ARG A 35 17.48 12.11 1.96
C ARG A 35 17.62 10.88 1.06
N SER A 36 17.55 9.67 1.62
CA SER A 36 17.79 8.45 0.87
C SER A 36 16.52 7.79 0.31
N THR A 37 15.33 8.29 0.64
CA THR A 37 14.07 7.66 0.21
C THR A 37 13.41 8.43 -0.93
N TYR A 38 13.17 7.73 -2.04
CA TYR A 38 12.40 8.18 -3.19
C TYR A 38 11.09 7.40 -3.26
N GLN A 39 9.97 8.11 -3.43
CA GLN A 39 8.65 7.53 -3.64
C GLN A 39 8.23 7.81 -5.08
N SER A 40 7.45 6.89 -5.66
CA SER A 40 6.70 7.17 -6.88
C SER A 40 5.27 6.74 -6.65
N GLU A 41 4.34 7.60 -7.08
CA GLU A 41 2.90 7.40 -6.93
C GLU A 41 2.25 7.30 -8.31
N ALA A 42 1.33 6.35 -8.47
CA ALA A 42 0.41 6.29 -9.59
C ALA A 42 -1.02 6.51 -9.08
N THR A 43 -1.75 7.40 -9.76
CA THR A 43 -3.17 7.63 -9.47
C THR A 43 -4.02 6.99 -10.54
N ILE A 44 -4.92 6.13 -10.10
CA ILE A 44 -5.72 5.25 -10.94
C ILE A 44 -7.18 5.56 -10.72
N TRP A 45 -7.95 5.71 -11.80
CA TRP A 45 -9.39 5.81 -11.74
C TRP A 45 -10.03 4.44 -11.91
N ALA A 46 -10.78 4.05 -10.89
CA ALA A 46 -11.63 2.88 -10.85
C ALA A 46 -12.92 3.15 -11.62
N VAL A 47 -13.01 2.65 -12.85
CA VAL A 47 -14.27 2.70 -13.62
C VAL A 47 -15.15 1.55 -13.14
N ARG A 48 -16.37 1.89 -12.71
CA ARG A 48 -17.41 0.91 -12.40
C ARG A 48 -17.77 0.19 -13.70
N ALA A 49 -17.69 -1.14 -13.73
CA ALA A 49 -18.29 -1.93 -14.81
C ALA A 49 -19.73 -1.44 -15.04
N ALA A 50 -20.09 -1.17 -16.30
CA ALA A 50 -21.40 -0.64 -16.64
C ALA A 50 -22.51 -1.44 -15.90
N PRO A 51 -23.50 -0.76 -15.27
CA PRO A 51 -24.58 -1.42 -14.51
C PRO A 51 -25.37 -2.48 -15.29
N ALA A 52 -25.17 -2.58 -16.61
CA ALA A 52 -25.79 -3.55 -17.48
C ALA A 52 -25.44 -5.02 -17.15
N LEU A 53 -24.39 -5.28 -16.35
CA LEU A 53 -24.01 -6.64 -15.92
C LEU A 53 -24.24 -6.91 -14.43
N SER A 54 -24.63 -5.91 -13.64
CA SER A 54 -25.18 -6.14 -12.30
C SER A 54 -26.65 -6.53 -12.45
N VAL A 55 -26.90 -7.81 -12.72
CA VAL A 55 -28.21 -8.43 -12.49
C VAL A 55 -28.41 -8.49 -10.98
N THR A 56 -28.71 -7.34 -10.37
CA THR A 56 -29.24 -7.26 -9.02
C THR A 56 -30.71 -6.92 -9.17
N ASP A 57 -31.55 -7.81 -8.65
CA ASP A 57 -32.99 -7.63 -8.54
C ASP A 57 -33.28 -6.25 -7.91
N PRO A 58 -33.98 -5.34 -8.59
CA PRO A 58 -34.18 -3.96 -8.13
C PRO A 58 -35.03 -3.83 -6.85
N ASP A 59 -35.59 -4.93 -6.34
CA ASP A 59 -36.54 -4.96 -5.23
C ASP A 59 -35.98 -5.58 -3.92
N ASP A 60 -34.66 -5.77 -3.76
CA ASP A 60 -34.09 -6.27 -2.48
C ASP A 60 -33.65 -5.10 -1.55
N PRO A 61 -34.44 -4.73 -0.52
CA PRO A 61 -34.13 -3.63 0.40
C PRO A 61 -32.99 -3.94 1.40
N ASN A 62 -32.43 -5.16 1.40
CA ASN A 62 -31.45 -5.59 2.42
C ASN A 62 -29.98 -5.58 1.97
N ILE A 63 -29.66 -5.13 0.75
CA ILE A 63 -28.25 -5.01 0.33
C ILE A 63 -27.79 -3.56 0.53
N ALA A 64 -27.22 -3.29 1.70
CA ALA A 64 -26.45 -2.07 1.94
C ALA A 64 -25.17 -2.08 1.09
N LEU A 65 -25.26 -1.67 -0.17
CA LEU A 65 -24.12 -1.55 -1.09
C LEU A 65 -23.27 -0.32 -0.76
N ILE A 66 -22.62 -0.31 0.42
CA ILE A 66 -21.66 0.73 0.84
C ILE A 66 -20.22 0.32 0.49
N GLN A 67 -20.01 -0.38 -0.62
CA GLN A 67 -18.67 -0.57 -1.17
C GLN A 67 -18.53 0.29 -2.43
N THR A 68 -17.65 1.27 -2.34
CA THR A 68 -17.28 2.10 -3.50
C THR A 68 -16.47 1.26 -4.48
N ALA A 69 -16.54 1.60 -5.78
CA ALA A 69 -15.78 0.89 -6.82
C ALA A 69 -14.27 0.90 -6.52
N ALA A 70 -13.77 2.03 -6.00
CA ALA A 70 -12.38 2.16 -5.58
C ALA A 70 -12.02 1.23 -4.41
N ALA A 71 -12.91 1.04 -3.42
CA ALA A 71 -12.62 0.15 -2.28
C ALA A 71 -12.52 -1.32 -2.70
N GLN A 72 -13.41 -1.78 -3.60
CA GLN A 72 -13.37 -3.16 -4.11
C GLN A 72 -12.10 -3.40 -4.93
N GLN A 73 -11.77 -2.47 -5.83
CA GLN A 73 -10.59 -2.59 -6.68
C GLN A 73 -9.28 -2.48 -5.87
N ALA A 74 -9.24 -1.62 -4.84
CA ALA A 74 -8.09 -1.50 -3.95
C ALA A 74 -7.83 -2.81 -3.18
N GLU A 75 -8.88 -3.47 -2.68
CA GLU A 75 -8.73 -4.74 -1.96
C GLU A 75 -8.25 -5.87 -2.89
N VAL A 76 -8.78 -5.95 -4.12
CA VAL A 76 -8.29 -6.91 -5.13
C VAL A 76 -6.82 -6.65 -5.45
N LEU A 77 -6.43 -5.39 -5.67
CA LEU A 77 -5.04 -5.06 -5.95
C LEU A 77 -4.13 -5.38 -4.76
N LYS A 78 -4.57 -5.10 -3.54
CA LYS A 78 -3.86 -5.44 -2.30
C LYS A 78 -3.69 -6.96 -2.15
N GLN A 79 -4.72 -7.74 -2.44
CA GLN A 79 -4.65 -9.20 -2.43
C GLN A 79 -3.67 -9.73 -3.49
N LEU A 80 -3.64 -9.10 -4.68
CA LEU A 80 -2.66 -9.43 -5.72
C LEU A 80 -1.24 -9.08 -5.28
N LEU A 81 -1.02 -7.91 -4.68
CA LEU A 81 0.28 -7.53 -4.12
C LEU A 81 0.73 -8.43 -2.96
N GLN A 82 -0.20 -9.08 -2.26
CA GLN A 82 0.12 -10.11 -1.26
C GLN A 82 0.50 -11.45 -1.89
N THR A 83 0.15 -11.68 -3.16
CA THR A 83 0.40 -12.93 -3.84
C THR A 83 1.84 -12.99 -4.33
N ARG A 84 2.62 -13.95 -3.81
CA ARG A 84 4.05 -14.14 -4.17
C ARG A 84 4.29 -14.21 -5.68
N SER A 85 3.47 -14.97 -6.39
CA SER A 85 3.62 -15.14 -7.85
C SER A 85 3.43 -13.83 -8.61
N PHE A 86 2.62 -12.90 -8.10
CA PHE A 86 2.45 -11.59 -8.71
C PHE A 86 3.71 -10.73 -8.51
N LEU A 87 4.21 -10.63 -7.28
CA LEU A 87 5.41 -9.85 -7.01
C LEU A 87 6.66 -10.41 -7.72
N ALA A 88 6.78 -11.74 -7.82
CA ALA A 88 7.86 -12.37 -8.57
C ALA A 88 7.83 -12.00 -10.07
N ASP A 89 6.65 -12.00 -10.69
CA ASP A 89 6.49 -11.56 -12.09
C ASP A 89 6.79 -10.07 -12.28
N VAL A 90 6.39 -9.24 -11.32
CA VAL A 90 6.69 -7.79 -11.36
C VAL A 90 8.20 -7.57 -11.27
N VAL A 91 8.87 -8.16 -10.28
CA VAL A 91 10.33 -8.03 -10.10
C VAL A 91 11.10 -8.66 -11.27
N GLY A 92 10.60 -9.76 -11.83
CA GLY A 92 11.20 -10.43 -12.98
C GLY A 92 11.17 -9.60 -14.27
N ARG A 93 10.38 -8.52 -14.32
CA ARG A 93 10.28 -7.62 -15.48
C ARG A 93 10.92 -6.26 -15.26
N THR A 94 11.52 -6.04 -14.10
CA THR A 94 12.26 -4.82 -13.79
C THR A 94 13.76 -5.04 -13.75
N SER A 95 14.50 -3.95 -13.64
CA SER A 95 15.95 -3.92 -13.36
C SER A 95 16.35 -4.70 -12.09
N LEU A 96 15.39 -4.95 -11.18
CA LEU A 96 15.64 -5.72 -9.95
C LEU A 96 15.74 -7.23 -10.17
N LYS A 97 15.46 -7.74 -11.37
CA LYS A 97 15.54 -9.18 -11.68
C LYS A 97 16.88 -9.79 -11.28
N GLU A 98 17.99 -9.16 -11.66
CA GLU A 98 19.33 -9.69 -11.36
C GLU A 98 19.66 -9.67 -9.86
N ALA A 99 19.11 -8.71 -9.12
CA ALA A 99 19.26 -8.64 -7.67
C ALA A 99 18.41 -9.72 -6.98
N PHE A 100 17.21 -9.97 -7.50
CA PHE A 100 16.31 -11.02 -7.03
C PHE A 100 16.86 -12.42 -7.28
N ASP A 101 17.41 -12.68 -8.47
CA ASP A 101 17.98 -13.98 -8.83
C ASP A 101 19.24 -14.30 -7.98
N ARG A 102 19.98 -13.27 -7.55
CA ARG A 102 21.17 -13.42 -6.67
C ARG A 102 20.83 -13.46 -5.18
N ALA A 103 19.58 -13.19 -4.79
CA ALA A 103 19.20 -13.14 -3.38
C ALA A 103 19.25 -14.54 -2.76
N ALA A 104 19.97 -14.69 -1.65
CA ALA A 104 20.05 -15.96 -0.91
C ALA A 104 18.67 -16.41 -0.38
N ASN A 105 17.79 -15.45 -0.07
CA ASN A 105 16.42 -15.70 0.33
C ASN A 105 15.46 -14.83 -0.50
N GLN A 106 14.95 -15.41 -1.59
CA GLN A 106 14.00 -14.76 -2.49
C GLN A 106 12.69 -14.39 -1.79
N ASP A 107 12.23 -15.19 -0.83
CA ASP A 107 10.97 -14.94 -0.14
C ASP A 107 11.05 -13.72 0.76
N GLN A 108 12.16 -13.58 1.49
CA GLN A 108 12.41 -12.39 2.29
C GLN A 108 12.52 -11.13 1.42
N TYR A 109 13.14 -11.23 0.24
CA TYR A 109 13.26 -10.12 -0.70
C TYR A 109 11.87 -9.65 -1.19
N LEU A 110 11.00 -10.58 -1.60
CA LEU A 110 9.64 -10.25 -2.02
C LEU A 110 8.80 -9.71 -0.86
N ASP A 111 8.99 -10.24 0.35
CA ASP A 111 8.30 -9.76 1.55
C ASP A 111 8.67 -8.32 1.92
N ASP A 112 9.93 -7.93 1.71
CA ASP A 112 10.39 -6.56 1.95
C ASP A 112 9.86 -5.60 0.89
N ILE A 113 9.76 -6.04 -0.38
CA ILE A 113 9.08 -5.29 -1.43
C ILE A 113 7.59 -5.11 -1.09
N ARG A 114 6.91 -6.18 -0.68
CA ARG A 114 5.48 -6.15 -0.29
C ARG A 114 5.21 -5.09 0.79
N LYS A 115 6.05 -5.00 1.82
CA LYS A 115 5.88 -4.04 2.94
C LYS A 115 6.01 -2.57 2.50
N ARG A 116 6.72 -2.31 1.40
CA ARG A 116 6.96 -0.96 0.86
C ARG A 116 5.90 -0.50 -0.13
N PHE A 117 5.12 -1.42 -0.69
CA PHE A 117 3.93 -1.07 -1.48
C PHE A 117 2.82 -0.55 -0.58
N ARG A 118 2.21 0.57 -0.99
CA ARG A 118 1.04 1.16 -0.35
C ARG A 118 -0.05 1.35 -1.38
N VAL A 119 -1.28 1.00 -0.98
CA VAL A 119 -2.49 1.19 -1.77
C VAL A 119 -3.47 1.95 -0.90
N GLU A 120 -3.84 3.14 -1.33
CA GLU A 120 -4.75 4.03 -0.61
C GLU A 120 -5.93 4.39 -1.50
N THR A 121 -7.14 4.35 -0.94
CA THR A 121 -8.35 4.75 -1.65
C THR A 121 -8.55 6.26 -1.50
N LEU A 122 -8.58 6.98 -2.62
CA LEU A 122 -8.83 8.41 -2.66
C LEU A 122 -10.31 8.65 -3.01
N GLY A 123 -11.16 8.77 -1.99
CA GLY A 123 -12.59 9.00 -2.19
C GLY A 123 -13.33 7.77 -2.76
N THR A 124 -14.22 7.98 -3.73
CA THR A 124 -15.14 6.94 -4.23
C THR A 124 -14.66 6.19 -5.47
N SER A 125 -13.79 6.80 -6.28
CA SER A 125 -13.37 6.29 -7.60
C SER A 125 -11.87 6.35 -7.85
N LEU A 126 -11.05 6.93 -6.97
CA LEU A 126 -9.61 7.00 -7.17
C LEU A 126 -8.87 6.05 -6.22
N ILE A 127 -7.80 5.46 -6.73
CA ILE A 127 -6.86 4.63 -5.97
C ILE A 127 -5.47 5.19 -6.21
N ARG A 128 -4.71 5.39 -5.15
CA ARG A 128 -3.29 5.73 -5.21
C ARG A 128 -2.48 4.50 -4.87
N VAL A 129 -1.54 4.16 -5.74
CA VAL A 129 -0.55 3.11 -5.51
C VAL A 129 0.80 3.77 -5.43
N SER A 130 1.52 3.56 -4.33
CA SER A 130 2.86 4.10 -4.16
C SER A 130 3.86 3.04 -3.73
N TYR A 131 5.10 3.26 -4.13
CA TYR A 131 6.24 2.46 -3.71
C TYR A 131 7.38 3.37 -3.30
N ALA A 132 8.06 3.04 -2.21
CA ALA A 132 9.22 3.76 -1.71
C ALA A 132 10.49 2.91 -1.82
N ALA A 133 11.54 3.46 -2.43
CA ALA A 133 12.85 2.82 -2.59
C ALA A 133 13.99 3.81 -2.33
N HIS A 134 15.21 3.30 -2.22
CA HIS A 134 16.39 4.15 -2.05
C HIS A 134 16.98 4.64 -3.38
N ASP A 135 16.61 4.00 -4.47
CA ASP A 135 17.01 4.36 -5.82
C ASP A 135 15.88 5.17 -6.49
N PRO A 136 16.16 6.29 -7.17
CA PRO A 136 15.13 7.10 -7.83
C PRO A 136 14.42 6.39 -8.99
N ALA A 137 15.06 5.45 -9.69
CA ALA A 137 14.45 4.78 -10.85
C ALA A 137 13.47 3.66 -10.44
N THR A 138 13.88 2.85 -9.45
CA THR A 138 13.17 1.65 -8.97
C THR A 138 11.67 1.86 -8.66
N PRO A 139 11.23 2.92 -7.95
CA PRO A 139 9.82 3.13 -7.61
C PRO A 139 8.89 3.24 -8.81
N SER A 140 9.27 4.06 -9.78
CA SER A 140 8.44 4.28 -10.97
C SER A 140 8.32 3.01 -11.81
N GLU A 141 9.44 2.28 -11.94
CA GLU A 141 9.51 1.04 -12.72
C GLU A 141 8.65 -0.06 -12.09
N LEU A 142 8.71 -0.22 -10.77
CA LEU A 142 7.92 -1.22 -10.04
C LEU A 142 6.41 -0.93 -10.09
N VAL A 143 6.00 0.32 -9.88
CA VAL A 143 4.57 0.69 -9.94
C VAL A 143 4.06 0.49 -11.37
N LYS A 144 4.79 0.98 -12.38
CA LYS A 144 4.42 0.80 -13.79
C LYS A 144 4.29 -0.68 -14.15
N THR A 145 5.29 -1.48 -13.79
CA THR A 145 5.32 -2.91 -14.11
C THR A 145 4.22 -3.67 -13.36
N ALA A 146 3.92 -3.31 -12.11
CA ALA A 146 2.79 -3.88 -11.38
C ALA A 146 1.45 -3.64 -12.08
N LEU A 147 1.24 -2.44 -12.63
CA LEU A 147 0.03 -2.13 -13.41
C LEU A 147 -0.03 -2.92 -14.72
N VAL A 148 1.10 -3.06 -15.43
CA VAL A 148 1.19 -3.85 -16.66
C VAL A 148 0.90 -5.33 -16.38
N VAL A 149 1.57 -5.95 -15.41
CA VAL A 149 1.36 -7.37 -15.04
C VAL A 149 -0.08 -7.60 -14.58
N ARG A 150 -0.68 -6.64 -13.86
CA ARG A 150 -2.09 -6.71 -13.46
C ARG A 150 -3.03 -6.71 -14.67
N ALA A 151 -2.78 -5.83 -15.64
CA ALA A 151 -3.58 -5.72 -16.86
C ALA A 151 -3.49 -7.01 -17.70
N GLU A 152 -2.29 -7.56 -17.85
CA GLU A 152 -2.10 -8.83 -18.56
C GLU A 152 -2.80 -10.00 -17.87
N ARG A 153 -2.72 -10.10 -16.53
CA ARG A 153 -3.43 -11.15 -15.79
C ARG A 153 -4.94 -10.99 -15.86
N LEU A 154 -5.44 -9.75 -15.93
CA LEU A 154 -6.87 -9.50 -16.16
C LEU A 154 -7.27 -10.04 -17.53
N GLU A 155 -6.47 -9.73 -18.55
CA GLU A 155 -6.74 -10.15 -19.92
C GLU A 155 -6.67 -11.67 -20.07
N GLN A 156 -5.66 -12.32 -19.48
CA GLN A 156 -5.59 -13.78 -19.42
C GLN A 156 -6.79 -14.39 -18.69
N SER A 157 -7.21 -13.81 -17.56
CA SER A 157 -8.40 -14.27 -16.84
C SER A 157 -9.67 -14.09 -17.66
N ARG A 158 -9.80 -12.97 -18.39
CA ARG A 158 -10.93 -12.71 -19.28
C ARG A 158 -10.96 -13.72 -20.43
N GLN A 159 -9.84 -13.97 -21.09
CA GLN A 159 -9.73 -14.97 -22.14
C GLN A 159 -10.09 -16.37 -21.65
N ALA A 160 -9.61 -16.77 -20.47
CA ALA A 160 -9.95 -18.05 -19.85
C ALA A 160 -11.45 -18.15 -19.51
N SER A 161 -12.05 -17.10 -18.94
CA SER A 161 -13.48 -17.04 -18.63
C SER A 161 -14.34 -17.06 -19.91
N SER A 162 -13.96 -16.28 -20.93
CA SER A 162 -14.64 -16.27 -22.23
C SER A 162 -14.59 -17.64 -22.89
N ALA A 163 -13.42 -18.30 -22.92
CA ALA A 163 -13.28 -19.64 -23.47
C ALA A 163 -14.17 -20.67 -22.73
N ALA A 164 -14.23 -20.60 -21.39
CA ALA A 164 -15.09 -21.47 -20.59
C ALA A 164 -16.59 -21.22 -20.88
N LEU A 165 -17.00 -19.96 -21.01
CA LEU A 165 -18.39 -19.59 -21.37
C LEU A 165 -18.75 -20.06 -22.77
N THR A 166 -17.86 -19.88 -23.76
CA THR A 166 -18.08 -20.37 -25.13
C THR A 166 -18.27 -21.88 -25.14
N LEU A 167 -17.43 -22.63 -24.43
CA LEU A 167 -17.56 -24.09 -24.31
C LEU A 167 -18.88 -24.49 -23.63
N LEU A 168 -19.31 -23.77 -22.60
CA LEU A 168 -20.59 -24.02 -21.93
C LEU A 168 -21.78 -23.82 -22.89
N TYR A 169 -21.82 -22.68 -23.58
CA TYR A 169 -22.89 -22.39 -24.54
C TYR A 169 -22.89 -23.36 -25.72
N GLN A 170 -21.72 -23.75 -26.22
CA GLN A 170 -21.61 -24.74 -27.29
C GLN A 170 -22.23 -26.07 -26.89
N ARG A 171 -21.92 -26.59 -25.70
CA ARG A 171 -22.55 -27.83 -25.20
C ARG A 171 -24.06 -27.69 -25.02
N GLN A 172 -24.55 -26.54 -24.55
CA GLN A 172 -25.99 -26.31 -24.39
C GLN A 172 -26.71 -26.27 -25.75
N LEU A 173 -26.09 -25.65 -26.76
CA LEU A 173 -26.60 -25.62 -28.11
C LEU A 173 -26.63 -27.01 -28.75
N ASP A 174 -25.56 -27.80 -28.61
CA ASP A 174 -25.51 -29.16 -29.14
C ASP A 174 -26.63 -30.02 -28.54
N PHE A 175 -26.84 -29.92 -27.22
CA PHE A 175 -27.93 -30.63 -26.54
C PHE A 175 -29.31 -30.17 -27.02
N ALA A 176 -29.53 -28.85 -27.15
CA ALA A 176 -30.80 -28.32 -27.63
C ALA A 176 -31.08 -28.70 -29.10
N GLN A 177 -30.05 -28.75 -29.95
CA GLN A 177 -30.15 -29.21 -31.33
C GLN A 177 -30.56 -30.69 -31.39
N GLN A 178 -29.92 -31.55 -30.58
CA GLN A 178 -30.30 -32.96 -30.49
C GLN A 178 -31.76 -33.11 -30.02
N GLN A 179 -32.17 -32.37 -28.99
CA GLN A 179 -33.54 -32.39 -28.50
C GLN A 179 -34.57 -31.99 -29.58
N ALA A 180 -34.26 -30.96 -30.38
CA ALA A 180 -35.12 -30.53 -31.48
C ALA A 180 -35.20 -31.56 -32.61
N LEU A 181 -34.07 -32.20 -32.96
CA LEU A 181 -34.02 -33.26 -33.96
C LEU A 181 -34.82 -34.49 -33.51
N ASP A 182 -34.73 -34.87 -32.25
CA ASP A 182 -35.47 -36.02 -31.72
C ASP A 182 -36.97 -35.74 -31.62
N ALA A 183 -37.37 -34.53 -31.23
CA ALA A 183 -38.76 -34.10 -31.26
C ALA A 183 -39.34 -34.11 -32.69
N GLN A 184 -38.56 -33.64 -33.67
CA GLN A 184 -38.94 -33.67 -35.09
C GLN A 184 -39.12 -35.11 -35.59
N LYS A 185 -38.17 -36.00 -35.30
CA LYS A 185 -38.27 -37.43 -35.66
C LYS A 185 -39.49 -38.10 -35.05
N ALA A 186 -39.81 -37.79 -33.79
CA ALA A 186 -41.00 -38.32 -33.13
C ALA A 186 -42.28 -37.86 -33.83
N PHE A 187 -42.37 -36.57 -34.18
CA PHE A 187 -43.50 -36.00 -34.92
C PHE A 187 -43.64 -36.61 -36.32
N ASP A 188 -42.55 -36.72 -37.07
CA ASP A 188 -42.55 -37.30 -38.42
C ASP A 188 -42.87 -38.80 -38.38
N GLY A 189 -42.31 -39.53 -37.43
CA GLY A 189 -42.60 -40.96 -37.22
C GLY A 189 -44.07 -41.21 -36.87
N PHE A 190 -44.68 -40.34 -36.06
CA PHE A 190 -46.11 -40.41 -35.77
C PHE A 190 -46.96 -40.18 -37.03
N ASN A 191 -46.66 -39.14 -37.82
CA ASN A 191 -47.37 -38.84 -39.06
C ASN A 191 -47.22 -39.93 -40.13
N GLN A 192 -46.06 -40.62 -40.18
CA GLN A 192 -45.84 -41.71 -41.12
C GLN A 192 -46.60 -42.99 -40.75
N SER A 193 -46.74 -43.26 -39.45
CA SER A 193 -47.39 -44.47 -38.94
C SER A 193 -48.91 -44.37 -38.86
N HIS A 194 -49.46 -43.15 -38.73
CA HIS A 194 -50.90 -42.92 -38.59
C HIS A 194 -51.46 -42.23 -39.84
N THR A 195 -52.07 -43.00 -40.73
CA THR A 195 -52.76 -42.47 -41.91
C THR A 195 -54.19 -42.07 -41.53
N ALA A 196 -54.65 -40.90 -41.98
CA ALA A 196 -55.97 -40.37 -41.65
C ALA A 196 -57.13 -41.34 -42.02
N PRO A 197 -58.26 -41.33 -41.27
CA PRO A 197 -58.63 -40.42 -40.18
C PRO A 197 -58.11 -40.85 -38.79
N LEU A 198 -57.61 -39.89 -38.02
CA LEU A 198 -57.07 -40.09 -36.66
C LEU A 198 -58.20 -40.17 -35.62
N GLY A 199 -58.12 -41.12 -34.69
CA GLY A 199 -59.01 -41.18 -33.52
C GLY A 199 -58.76 -40.06 -32.52
N GLU A 200 -59.68 -39.80 -31.59
CA GLU A 200 -59.53 -38.73 -30.56
C GLU A 200 -58.25 -38.89 -29.71
N ALA A 201 -57.87 -40.12 -29.36
CA ALA A 201 -56.65 -40.40 -28.60
C ALA A 201 -55.39 -40.02 -29.40
N ASP A 202 -55.35 -40.35 -30.69
CA ASP A 202 -54.23 -40.05 -31.59
C ASP A 202 -54.08 -38.55 -31.83
N GLN A 203 -55.21 -37.82 -31.88
CA GLN A 203 -55.21 -36.36 -31.97
C GLN A 203 -54.57 -35.71 -30.73
N HIS A 204 -54.83 -36.27 -29.54
CA HIS A 204 -54.24 -35.77 -28.31
C HIS A 204 -52.72 -36.00 -28.27
N VAL A 205 -52.26 -37.18 -28.71
CA VAL A 205 -50.83 -37.50 -28.81
C VAL A 205 -50.15 -36.59 -29.83
N LEU A 206 -50.74 -36.38 -31.01
CA LEU A 206 -50.22 -35.46 -32.03
C LEU A 206 -50.06 -34.03 -31.48
N ALA A 207 -51.06 -33.54 -30.73
CA ALA A 207 -51.00 -32.21 -30.11
C ALA A 207 -49.84 -32.10 -29.11
N GLN A 208 -49.58 -33.13 -28.31
CA GLN A 208 -48.44 -33.16 -27.38
C GLN A 208 -47.10 -33.18 -28.12
N LEU A 209 -46.95 -34.00 -29.16
CA LEU A 209 -45.72 -34.05 -29.96
C LEU A 209 -45.43 -32.71 -30.64
N ARG A 210 -46.47 -32.05 -31.17
CA ARG A 210 -46.35 -30.71 -31.76
C ARG A 210 -45.90 -29.69 -30.73
N LEU A 211 -46.50 -29.67 -29.54
CA LEU A 211 -46.10 -28.77 -28.46
C LEU A 211 -44.64 -29.01 -28.03
N ASN A 212 -44.21 -30.27 -27.94
CA ASN A 212 -42.83 -30.63 -27.60
C ASN A 212 -41.83 -30.13 -28.66
N LEU A 213 -42.18 -30.27 -29.95
CA LEU A 213 -41.38 -29.74 -31.05
C LEU A 213 -41.29 -28.22 -30.99
N ASP A 214 -42.42 -27.52 -30.83
CA ASP A 214 -42.47 -26.07 -30.73
C ASP A 214 -41.60 -25.57 -29.55
N PHE A 215 -41.69 -26.22 -28.39
CA PHE A 215 -40.86 -25.90 -27.23
C PHE A 215 -39.36 -26.12 -27.49
N ALA A 216 -38.98 -27.23 -28.12
CA ALA A 216 -37.59 -27.52 -28.44
C ALA A 216 -36.99 -26.49 -29.42
N LEU A 217 -37.77 -26.06 -30.43
CA LEU A 217 -37.37 -25.04 -31.39
C LEU A 217 -37.21 -23.66 -30.75
N VAL A 218 -38.14 -23.25 -29.88
CA VAL A 218 -38.05 -21.98 -29.14
C VAL A 218 -36.84 -21.98 -28.20
N ARG A 219 -36.57 -23.09 -27.51
CA ARG A 219 -35.39 -23.21 -26.64
C ARG A 219 -34.09 -23.10 -27.43
N LEU A 220 -34.04 -23.73 -28.60
CA LEU A 220 -32.87 -23.66 -29.47
C LEU A 220 -32.60 -22.23 -29.96
N SER A 221 -33.65 -21.51 -30.39
CA SER A 221 -33.49 -20.13 -30.87
C SER A 221 -33.08 -19.16 -29.74
N ASP A 222 -33.65 -19.29 -28.54
CA ASP A 222 -33.25 -18.51 -27.36
C ASP A 222 -31.78 -18.76 -26.98
N LEU A 223 -31.36 -20.03 -26.91
CA LEU A 223 -29.97 -20.37 -26.62
C LEU A 223 -29.01 -19.84 -27.68
N LYS A 224 -29.41 -19.86 -28.95
CA LYS A 224 -28.60 -19.32 -30.05
C LYS A 224 -28.43 -17.81 -29.91
N ALA A 225 -29.51 -17.08 -29.65
CA ALA A 225 -29.46 -15.64 -29.43
C ALA A 225 -28.58 -15.27 -28.22
N ARG A 226 -28.69 -16.01 -27.10
CA ARG A 226 -27.85 -15.80 -25.92
C ARG A 226 -26.38 -16.12 -26.18
N ALA A 227 -26.09 -17.18 -26.93
CA ALA A 227 -24.72 -17.53 -27.29
C ALA A 227 -24.08 -16.46 -28.18
N GLU A 228 -24.81 -15.93 -29.16
CA GLU A 228 -24.36 -14.83 -30.02
C GLU A 228 -24.11 -13.56 -29.20
N GLN A 229 -25.02 -13.19 -28.29
CA GLN A 229 -24.85 -12.05 -27.40
C GLN A 229 -23.64 -12.22 -26.47
N ALA A 230 -23.44 -13.41 -25.90
CA ALA A 230 -22.30 -13.71 -25.04
C ALA A 230 -20.96 -13.66 -25.79
N GLN A 231 -20.94 -14.03 -27.07
CA GLN A 231 -19.75 -13.89 -27.93
C GLN A 231 -19.41 -12.43 -28.25
N LEU A 232 -20.41 -11.56 -28.32
CA LEU A 232 -20.23 -10.13 -28.59
C LEU A 232 -19.89 -9.31 -27.33
N ALA A 233 -20.25 -9.79 -26.13
CA ALA A 233 -20.03 -9.08 -24.87
C ALA A 233 -18.56 -8.63 -24.64
N PRO A 234 -17.52 -9.47 -24.89
CA PRO A 234 -16.12 -9.05 -24.70
C PRO A 234 -15.73 -7.89 -25.62
N ALA A 235 -16.16 -7.92 -26.88
CA ALA A 235 -15.86 -6.86 -27.86
C ALA A 235 -16.57 -5.54 -27.51
N LEU A 236 -17.78 -5.61 -26.94
CA LEU A 236 -18.51 -4.42 -26.47
C LEU A 236 -17.86 -3.81 -25.21
N LEU A 237 -17.30 -4.64 -24.33
CA LEU A 237 -16.54 -4.19 -23.14
C LEU A 237 -15.22 -3.52 -23.52
N GLU A 238 -14.55 -3.99 -24.58
CA GLU A 238 -13.33 -3.38 -25.10
C GLU A 238 -13.56 -1.96 -25.65
N VAL A 239 -14.70 -1.73 -26.32
CA VAL A 239 -15.09 -0.42 -26.87
C VAL A 239 -15.62 0.54 -25.79
N SER A 240 -16.26 0.03 -24.73
CA SER A 240 -16.97 0.85 -23.73
C SER A 240 -16.14 1.29 -22.52
N GLY A 241 -14.87 0.89 -22.44
CA GLY A 241 -13.93 1.45 -21.48
C GLY A 241 -13.27 0.39 -20.63
N VAL A 242 -11.95 0.39 -20.69
CA VAL A 242 -11.07 -0.29 -19.74
C VAL A 242 -11.56 0.05 -18.32
N GLU A 243 -11.92 -0.96 -17.51
CA GLU A 243 -12.36 -0.81 -16.09
C GLU A 243 -11.34 -0.04 -15.22
N PHE A 244 -10.13 0.16 -15.75
CA PHE A 244 -9.03 0.89 -15.19
C PHE A 244 -8.57 1.98 -16.18
N GLN A 245 -8.82 3.24 -15.86
CA GLN A 245 -8.19 4.35 -16.56
C GLN A 245 -7.06 4.89 -15.69
N ILE A 246 -5.81 4.78 -16.18
CA ILE A 246 -4.66 5.40 -15.52
C ILE A 246 -4.83 6.91 -15.68
N VAL A 247 -5.02 7.63 -14.58
CA VAL A 247 -5.18 9.10 -14.60
C VAL A 247 -3.81 9.75 -14.62
N ASP A 248 -2.88 9.21 -13.83
CA ASP A 248 -1.50 9.70 -13.78
C ASP A 248 -0.54 8.52 -13.72
N GLU A 249 0.38 8.48 -14.69
CA GLU A 249 1.41 7.45 -14.82
C GLU A 249 2.51 7.71 -13.77
N PRO A 250 3.07 6.67 -13.12
CA PRO A 250 4.12 6.86 -12.12
C PRO A 250 5.34 7.55 -12.74
N ARG A 251 5.73 8.69 -12.16
CA ARG A 251 6.90 9.46 -12.60
C ARG A 251 8.09 9.22 -11.69
N VAL A 252 9.30 9.39 -12.23
CA VAL A 252 10.53 9.45 -11.44
C VAL A 252 10.54 10.80 -10.73
N GLU A 253 10.37 10.80 -9.41
CA GLU A 253 10.49 12.01 -8.61
C GLU A 253 11.98 12.38 -8.46
N ALA A 254 12.36 13.55 -8.99
CA ALA A 254 13.74 14.03 -8.92
C ALA A 254 14.14 14.54 -7.52
N ASN A 255 13.16 14.76 -6.64
CA ASN A 255 13.37 15.18 -5.27
C ASN A 255 13.04 14.04 -4.32
N PRO A 256 13.85 13.79 -3.27
CA PRO A 256 13.52 12.79 -2.27
C PRO A 256 12.24 13.21 -1.53
N SER A 257 11.17 12.45 -1.74
CA SER A 257 9.94 12.49 -0.97
C SER A 257 10.20 11.80 0.37
N GLY A 258 11.00 12.45 1.22
CA GLY A 258 11.50 11.84 2.45
C GLY A 258 10.36 11.25 3.26
N GLY A 259 10.41 9.94 3.52
CA GLY A 259 9.39 9.23 4.27
C GLY A 259 9.22 9.88 5.65
N GLU A 260 8.20 10.73 5.79
CA GLU A 260 8.01 11.51 7.01
C GLU A 260 7.86 10.61 8.24
N ARG A 261 7.23 9.44 8.06
CA ARG A 261 6.97 8.48 9.13
C ARG A 261 8.22 7.79 9.67
N PRO A 262 9.08 7.11 8.88
CA PRO A 262 10.30 6.51 9.40
C PRO A 262 11.22 7.55 10.05
N ALA A 263 11.37 8.73 9.45
CA ALA A 263 12.17 9.82 10.02
C ALA A 263 11.67 10.26 11.39
N ILE A 264 10.35 10.46 11.55
CA ILE A 264 9.72 10.79 12.85
C ILE A 264 9.93 9.67 13.87
N THR A 265 9.80 8.40 13.47
CA THR A 265 9.98 7.28 14.40
C THR A 265 11.42 7.15 14.88
N ILE A 266 12.41 7.33 14.00
CA ILE A 266 13.83 7.32 14.38
C ILE A 266 14.12 8.48 15.34
N ALA A 267 13.59 9.67 15.06
CA ALA A 267 13.72 10.83 15.94
C ALA A 267 13.06 10.58 17.31
N ALA A 268 11.86 10.00 17.35
CA ALA A 268 11.15 9.69 18.58
C ALA A 268 11.85 8.61 19.42
N VAL A 269 12.37 7.55 18.78
CA VAL A 269 13.14 6.49 19.45
C VAL A 269 14.44 7.05 20.02
N ALA A 270 15.15 7.91 19.28
CA ALA A 270 16.36 8.55 19.77
C ALA A 270 16.10 9.44 21.00
N LEU A 271 14.99 10.18 21.00
CA LEU A 271 14.56 10.98 22.16
C LEU A 271 14.23 10.10 23.36
N ALA A 272 13.45 9.03 23.16
CA ALA A 272 13.05 8.11 24.22
C ALA A 272 14.24 7.35 24.82
N ALA A 273 15.16 6.85 23.99
CA ALA A 273 16.38 6.19 24.43
C ALA A 273 17.30 7.13 25.21
N GLY A 274 17.46 8.38 24.75
CA GLY A 274 18.21 9.41 25.45
C GLY A 274 17.62 9.74 26.82
N ALA A 275 16.30 9.84 26.91
CA ALA A 275 15.61 10.08 28.19
C ALA A 275 15.76 8.89 29.16
N ALA A 276 15.61 7.66 28.68
CA ALA A 276 15.75 6.44 29.49
C ALA A 276 17.17 6.24 30.01
N LEU A 277 18.18 6.52 29.20
CA LEU A 277 19.58 6.44 29.63
C LEU A 277 19.93 7.54 30.63
N ALA A 278 19.39 8.75 30.46
CA ALA A 278 19.60 9.84 31.41
C ALA A 278 18.99 9.52 32.79
N THR A 279 17.78 8.95 32.82
CA THR A 279 17.14 8.53 34.08
C THR A 279 17.88 7.38 34.74
N LEU A 280 18.34 6.38 33.96
CA LEU A 280 19.15 5.26 34.47
C LEU A 280 20.45 5.74 35.10
N LEU A 281 21.15 6.68 34.46
CA LEU A 281 22.43 7.20 34.96
C LEU A 281 22.26 8.01 36.25
N VAL A 282 21.19 8.81 36.34
CA VAL A 282 20.82 9.51 37.59
C VAL A 282 20.50 8.49 38.68
N LEU A 283 19.74 7.43 38.37
CA LEU A 283 19.38 6.40 39.34
C LEU A 283 20.61 5.65 39.86
N ILE A 284 21.51 5.24 38.96
CA ILE A 284 22.78 4.57 39.27
C ILE A 284 23.70 5.50 40.10
N GLY A 285 23.82 6.78 39.73
CA GLY A 285 24.60 7.75 40.50
C GLY A 285 24.04 7.96 41.91
N THR A 286 22.72 7.90 42.09
CA THR A 286 22.11 7.98 43.42
C THR A 286 22.26 6.70 44.24
N LEU A 287 22.23 5.52 43.60
CA LEU A 287 22.39 4.21 44.23
C LEU A 287 23.83 3.90 44.63
N LEU A 288 24.82 4.29 43.82
CA LEU A 288 26.23 4.12 44.15
C LEU A 288 26.76 5.13 45.16
N GLY A 289 25.96 6.11 45.60
CA GLY A 289 26.30 7.01 46.70
C GLY A 289 27.68 7.63 46.52
N VAL A 290 27.97 8.19 45.33
CA VAL A 290 29.23 8.88 45.07
C VAL A 290 29.29 10.11 45.98
N ARG A 291 29.93 9.95 47.13
CA ARG A 291 30.40 11.08 47.94
C ARG A 291 31.45 11.78 47.09
N GLY A 292 31.07 12.92 46.51
CA GLY A 292 32.00 13.81 45.82
C GLY A 292 33.26 14.05 46.67
N PRO A 293 34.41 14.34 46.04
CA PRO A 293 35.67 14.48 46.73
C PRO A 293 35.53 15.51 47.86
N ARG A 294 35.75 15.07 49.10
CA ARG A 294 35.76 15.96 50.28
C ARG A 294 36.69 17.13 49.95
N ARG A 295 36.14 18.35 49.92
CA ARG A 295 36.96 19.55 50.14
C ARG A 295 37.75 19.32 51.43
N ALA A 296 39.07 19.31 51.31
CA ALA A 296 39.97 19.17 52.44
C ALA A 296 39.66 20.28 53.48
N PRO A 297 39.60 19.94 54.79
CA PRO A 297 39.41 20.95 55.81
C PRO A 297 40.63 21.87 55.87
N ALA A 298 40.37 23.18 55.90
CA ALA A 298 41.38 24.21 56.17
C ALA A 298 42.08 23.90 57.50
N ALA A 299 43.36 23.54 57.43
CA ALA A 299 44.20 23.34 58.59
C ALA A 299 44.81 24.69 59.02
N ALA A 300 44.36 25.13 60.20
CA ALA A 300 45.13 25.76 61.27
C ALA A 300 46.22 26.81 60.92
N GLU A 301 45.99 28.04 61.35
CA GLU A 301 47.06 28.93 61.82
C GLU A 301 47.86 28.27 62.97
N PRO A 302 49.14 28.64 63.14
CA PRO A 302 49.42 29.54 64.26
C PRO A 302 50.41 30.67 63.95
N ALA A 303 50.28 31.71 64.78
CA ALA A 303 50.95 33.00 64.79
C ALA A 303 52.49 32.98 64.97
N THR A 304 53.14 34.04 64.51
CA THR A 304 54.15 34.90 65.22
C THR A 304 54.71 35.91 64.20
N SER A 305 54.37 37.20 64.37
CA SER A 305 55.16 38.28 64.97
C SER A 305 56.16 38.95 64.01
N ASP A 306 56.02 40.28 63.97
CA ASP A 306 57.06 41.29 63.84
C ASP A 306 57.15 42.16 62.57
N ALA A 307 57.33 43.45 62.92
CA ALA A 307 57.96 44.54 62.19
C ALA A 307 57.12 45.28 61.13
N ALA A 308 56.45 46.32 61.63
CA ALA A 308 56.58 47.71 61.20
C ALA A 308 57.34 48.00 59.89
N VAL A 309 56.75 48.88 59.06
CA VAL A 309 57.34 50.13 58.53
C VAL A 309 56.40 50.69 57.43
N THR A 310 55.69 51.76 57.75
CA THR A 310 55.31 52.84 56.80
C THR A 310 56.60 53.58 56.40
N PRO A 311 56.75 54.22 55.21
CA PRO A 311 55.83 55.28 54.79
C PRO A 311 55.73 55.56 53.26
N ALA A 312 55.01 56.66 52.94
CA ALA A 312 55.19 57.59 51.82
C ALA A 312 54.71 57.13 50.41
N ALA A 313 53.63 57.69 49.89
CA ALA A 313 53.47 59.03 49.29
C ALA A 313 53.89 59.10 47.81
N ASP A 314 52.91 59.15 46.91
CA ASP A 314 52.96 59.89 45.62
C ASP A 314 51.52 59.85 45.03
N ARG A 315 50.71 60.90 44.91
CA ARG A 315 50.83 62.26 44.35
C ARG A 315 50.97 62.32 42.82
N SER A 316 49.91 61.95 42.11
CA SER A 316 49.64 62.52 40.77
C SER A 316 48.16 62.82 40.55
N ARG A 317 47.80 64.05 40.90
CA ARG A 317 46.67 64.80 40.32
C ARG A 317 47.17 65.48 39.03
N ARG A 318 46.22 65.77 38.12
CA ARG A 318 46.31 66.74 37.01
C ARG A 318 47.08 66.21 35.77
N VAL A 319 46.64 66.39 34.52
CA VAL A 319 45.94 67.49 33.82
C VAL A 319 45.17 66.80 32.65
N GLU A 320 43.86 67.02 32.44
CA GLU A 320 43.30 67.99 31.46
C GLU A 320 43.99 67.86 30.09
N ALA A 321 43.35 67.45 29.00
CA ALA A 321 42.30 68.08 28.21
C ALA A 321 42.54 67.46 26.79
N ILE A 322 41.57 67.30 25.89
CA ILE A 322 41.06 68.36 25.02
C ILE A 322 39.87 67.76 24.25
N SER A 323 38.78 68.54 24.32
CA SER A 323 37.60 68.72 23.49
C SER A 323 37.48 68.10 22.09
N SER A 324 36.21 67.86 21.70
CA SER A 324 35.55 68.14 20.39
C SER A 324 34.53 67.03 20.11
N THR A 325 33.25 67.18 19.75
CA THR A 325 32.36 68.28 19.36
C THR A 325 30.93 67.71 19.34
N GLY A 326 29.90 68.46 19.72
CA GLY A 326 28.52 67.99 19.56
C GLY A 326 27.42 68.89 20.12
N ARG A 327 27.14 69.99 19.39
CA ARG A 327 25.98 70.90 19.43
C ARG A 327 25.92 71.98 20.50
#